data_AF-A0AA38HHL4-F1
#
_entry.id   AF-A0AA38HHL4-F1
#
_cell.length_a   1.000
_cell.length_b   1.000
_cell.length_c   1.000
_cell.angle_alpha   90.00
_cell.angle_beta   90.00
_cell.angle_gamma   90.00
#
_symmetry.space_group_name_H-M   'P 1'
#
loop_
_entity.id
_entity.type
_entity.pdbx_description
1 polymer ?
#
loop_
_entity_poly.entity_id
_entity_poly.type
_entity_poly.pdbx_seq_one_letter_code
_entity_poly.pdbx_strand_id
1 'polypeptide(L)'
;MCIRFVLLLGAKEHLKNPHLRSKLAECMFMMTTEVQHEETPFVSIAQANPLALKFLVPSLVSPFLLRRSLPHSYKHFTIDAQISSYVEIEMTGSSNQFYEKFEVRFHLSIVLRLLWSIPEHRRQMINYSKGELFVRFVNLLMNDTTFLLDESLLKLRDIKETQSLMEEPEVWTKLPATVREERESRLTQDERQCRTFLLLAAETVSMFHYLTKEIVLPFLRPELVSRLAAMLNFNLKKLVGKDCQGLKVRNPEKLNFYPKKLLKELVDIYLQLTQGELSVEHPFVQAVGQDGRSYSAQLFPMVVRVLSKIGIDMEKVVKFSDLGRLVESYSQLRQADEEELGEVPEEFVDPLLYTVMSDPVRLPTSNLIVDRSTIVTHLLSDGCDPFNRKPLTIDQLESGLLFILACHSLRLNTRNTSG
;
A
#
# COMPACT_ATOMS: atom_id res chain seq x y z
N MET A 1 -1.15 24.72 -22.36
CA MET A 1 -1.27 25.01 -20.91
C MET A 1 -0.87 23.80 -20.07
N CYS A 2 -1.41 22.59 -20.34
CA CYS A 2 -1.09 21.33 -19.62
C CYS A 2 0.41 21.05 -19.46
N ILE A 3 1.19 21.18 -20.55
CA ILE A 3 2.64 20.98 -20.52
C ILE A 3 3.29 21.88 -19.46
N ARG A 4 2.89 23.16 -19.35
CA ARG A 4 3.46 24.11 -18.38
C ARG A 4 3.18 23.73 -16.93
N PHE A 5 1.98 23.24 -16.62
CA PHE A 5 1.66 22.74 -15.27
C PHE A 5 2.49 21.50 -14.92
N VAL A 6 2.70 20.63 -15.91
CA VAL A 6 3.60 19.49 -15.73
C VAL A 6 5.04 19.97 -15.54
N LEU A 7 5.56 20.90 -16.35
CA LEU A 7 6.93 21.40 -16.15
C LEU A 7 7.10 22.06 -14.76
N LEU A 8 6.07 22.71 -14.24
CA LEU A 8 6.09 23.39 -12.94
C LEU A 8 6.01 22.44 -11.74
N LEU A 9 5.24 21.35 -11.82
CA LEU A 9 5.18 20.29 -10.79
C LEU A 9 6.52 19.64 -10.50
N GLY A 10 7.42 19.80 -11.46
CA GLY A 10 8.64 19.07 -11.63
C GLY A 10 9.93 19.79 -11.40
N ALA A 11 9.89 21.10 -11.64
CA ALA A 11 11.01 21.98 -11.42
C ALA A 11 11.20 22.19 -9.91
N LYS A 12 11.66 21.14 -9.19
CA LYS A 12 11.77 21.12 -7.72
C LYS A 12 12.59 22.29 -7.15
N GLU A 13 13.59 22.78 -7.90
CA GLU A 13 14.39 23.94 -7.47
C GLU A 13 13.66 25.27 -7.63
N HIS A 14 12.67 25.33 -8.53
CA HIS A 14 11.92 26.55 -8.83
C HIS A 14 10.60 26.61 -8.05
N LEU A 15 10.04 25.46 -7.67
CA LEU A 15 8.78 25.34 -6.94
C LEU A 15 8.95 24.47 -5.69
N LYS A 16 9.57 25.02 -4.65
CA LYS A 16 9.85 24.29 -3.40
C LYS A 16 8.62 24.10 -2.50
N ASN A 17 7.56 24.89 -2.69
CA ASN A 17 6.38 24.85 -1.83
C ASN A 17 5.51 23.61 -2.16
N PRO A 18 5.36 22.65 -1.24
CA PRO A 18 4.58 21.43 -1.47
C PRO A 18 3.10 21.72 -1.69
N HIS A 19 2.49 22.71 -1.00
CA HIS A 19 1.09 23.08 -1.20
C HIS A 19 0.82 23.63 -2.61
N LEU A 20 1.77 24.39 -3.16
CA LEU A 20 1.65 24.91 -4.52
C LEU A 20 1.76 23.78 -5.55
N ARG A 21 2.61 22.79 -5.30
CA ARG A 21 2.68 21.57 -6.11
C ARG A 21 1.40 20.74 -6.00
N SER A 22 0.81 20.63 -4.81
CA SER A 22 -0.50 20.01 -4.61
C SER A 22 -1.59 20.68 -5.45
N LYS A 23 -1.62 22.03 -5.48
CA LYS A 23 -2.57 22.77 -6.32
C LYS A 23 -2.33 22.56 -7.81
N LEU A 24 -1.09 22.37 -8.24
CA LEU A 24 -0.80 22.01 -9.63
C LEU A 24 -1.24 20.57 -9.96
N ALA A 25 -1.13 19.63 -9.02
CA ALA A 25 -1.64 18.27 -9.18
C ALA A 25 -3.18 18.28 -9.28
N GLU A 26 -3.86 19.10 -8.49
CA GLU A 26 -5.30 19.36 -8.62
C GLU A 26 -5.64 19.96 -9.99
N CYS A 27 -4.88 20.96 -10.49
CA CYS A 27 -5.08 21.46 -11.84
C CYS A 27 -4.90 20.38 -12.91
N MET A 28 -3.93 19.45 -12.73
CA MET A 28 -3.78 18.30 -13.62
C MET A 28 -5.00 17.37 -13.57
N PHE A 29 -5.49 17.09 -12.37
CA PHE A 29 -6.71 16.30 -12.17
C PHE A 29 -7.94 16.94 -12.84
N MET A 30 -8.13 18.25 -12.72
CA MET A 30 -9.25 18.97 -13.37
C MET A 30 -9.22 18.89 -14.91
N MET A 31 -8.09 18.52 -15.52
CA MET A 31 -7.96 18.31 -16.96
C MET A 31 -8.20 16.85 -17.39
N THR A 32 -8.57 15.97 -16.47
CA THR A 32 -8.85 14.55 -16.73
C THR A 32 -10.31 14.29 -17.09
N THR A 33 -10.57 13.20 -17.82
CA THR A 33 -11.90 12.82 -18.33
C THR A 33 -12.94 12.61 -17.22
N GLU A 34 -12.49 12.30 -16.00
CA GLU A 34 -13.36 12.06 -14.86
C GLU A 34 -14.08 13.32 -14.37
N VAL A 35 -13.55 14.50 -14.71
CA VAL A 35 -14.14 15.80 -14.35
C VAL A 35 -14.89 16.41 -15.53
N GLN A 36 -14.43 16.18 -16.77
CA GLN A 36 -14.95 16.89 -17.95
C GLN A 36 -16.05 16.14 -18.73
N HIS A 37 -16.32 14.87 -18.45
CA HIS A 37 -17.35 14.03 -19.11
C HIS A 37 -17.29 13.95 -20.66
N GLU A 38 -16.25 14.50 -21.30
CA GLU A 38 -15.94 14.45 -22.73
C GLU A 38 -14.49 13.93 -22.96
N GLU A 39 -14.12 13.56 -24.20
CA GLU A 39 -12.75 13.17 -24.56
C GLU A 39 -11.78 14.32 -24.24
N THR A 40 -11.03 14.20 -23.14
CA THR A 40 -10.19 15.31 -22.69
C THR A 40 -9.01 15.59 -23.61
N PRO A 41 -8.59 16.86 -23.69
CA PRO A 41 -7.32 17.24 -24.30
C PRO A 41 -6.12 16.59 -23.63
N PHE A 42 -6.21 16.11 -22.38
CA PHE A 42 -5.03 15.57 -21.67
C PHE A 42 -4.49 14.30 -22.32
N VAL A 43 -5.35 13.32 -22.60
CA VAL A 43 -4.95 12.06 -23.24
C VAL A 43 -4.45 12.32 -24.65
N SER A 44 -5.15 13.15 -25.42
CA SER A 44 -4.74 13.52 -26.79
C SER A 44 -3.46 14.35 -26.81
N ILE A 45 -3.24 15.26 -25.86
CA ILE A 45 -1.98 16.02 -25.73
C ILE A 45 -0.83 15.11 -25.28
N ALA A 46 -1.07 14.19 -24.34
CA ALA A 46 -0.07 13.22 -23.88
C ALA A 46 0.34 12.24 -25.00
N GLN A 47 -0.61 11.87 -25.87
CA GLN A 47 -0.38 10.94 -26.97
C GLN A 47 0.17 11.61 -28.25
N ALA A 48 -0.29 12.83 -28.58
CA ALA A 48 -0.02 13.46 -29.88
C ALA A 48 1.12 14.48 -29.87
N ASN A 49 1.51 15.04 -28.71
CA ASN A 49 2.50 16.12 -28.67
C ASN A 49 3.93 15.56 -28.49
N PRO A 50 4.85 15.74 -29.46
CA PRO A 50 6.23 15.26 -29.35
C PRO A 50 7.00 15.87 -28.17
N LEU A 51 6.66 17.09 -27.74
CA LEU A 51 7.21 17.72 -26.55
C LEU A 51 6.55 17.21 -25.27
N ALA A 52 5.30 16.74 -25.29
CA ALA A 52 4.76 16.01 -24.16
C ALA A 52 5.45 14.63 -24.04
N LEU A 53 5.59 13.90 -25.13
CA LEU A 53 6.33 12.63 -25.13
C LEU A 53 7.82 12.81 -24.72
N LYS A 54 8.45 13.96 -25.03
CA LYS A 54 9.88 14.23 -24.83
C LYS A 54 10.24 15.12 -23.63
N PHE A 55 9.39 16.05 -23.19
CA PHE A 55 9.67 17.09 -22.18
C PHE A 55 8.65 17.19 -21.03
N LEU A 56 7.45 16.60 -21.16
CA LEU A 56 6.58 16.29 -20.00
C LEU A 56 7.36 15.54 -18.92
N VAL A 57 8.37 14.80 -19.40
CA VAL A 57 9.28 13.93 -18.70
C VAL A 57 10.41 14.81 -18.08
N PRO A 58 11.45 15.33 -18.77
CA PRO A 58 12.57 16.08 -18.18
C PRO A 58 12.27 17.25 -17.24
N SER A 59 11.14 17.95 -17.43
CA SER A 59 10.85 19.11 -16.58
C SER A 59 10.30 18.72 -15.21
N LEU A 60 10.23 17.41 -14.93
CA LEU A 60 9.80 16.79 -13.70
C LEU A 60 10.89 16.61 -12.61
N VAL A 61 12.15 17.04 -12.86
CA VAL A 61 13.26 16.96 -11.90
C VAL A 61 14.15 18.23 -11.89
N SER A 62 14.77 18.50 -10.75
CA SER A 62 15.66 19.63 -10.40
C SER A 62 16.90 19.84 -11.32
N PRO A 63 17.38 21.09 -11.50
CA PRO A 63 18.55 21.54 -12.29
C PRO A 63 19.92 20.88 -12.09
N PHE A 64 20.14 20.03 -11.07
CA PHE A 64 21.49 19.55 -10.78
C PHE A 64 22.10 18.64 -11.87
N LEU A 65 21.32 18.15 -12.84
CA LEU A 65 21.82 17.32 -13.94
C LEU A 65 22.17 18.08 -15.23
N LEU A 66 22.09 19.43 -15.24
CA LEU A 66 22.43 20.23 -16.42
C LEU A 66 23.90 20.67 -16.50
N ARG A 67 24.77 20.25 -15.57
CA ARG A 67 26.16 20.73 -15.50
C ARG A 67 27.29 19.74 -15.80
N ARG A 68 27.00 18.53 -16.30
CA ARG A 68 28.06 17.65 -16.84
C ARG A 68 27.56 16.88 -18.06
N SER A 69 28.20 17.17 -19.20
CA SER A 69 28.36 16.37 -20.41
C SER A 69 27.39 15.19 -20.59
N LEU A 70 26.44 15.35 -21.52
CA LEU A 70 25.38 14.41 -21.92
C LEU A 70 25.88 13.01 -22.33
N PRO A 71 25.18 11.94 -21.90
CA PRO A 71 24.71 10.93 -22.86
C PRO A 71 23.29 10.36 -22.60
N HIS A 72 22.49 10.24 -23.68
CA HIS A 72 21.55 9.16 -24.04
C HIS A 72 20.47 8.56 -23.09
N SER A 73 19.93 9.24 -22.08
CA SER A 73 18.75 8.69 -21.36
C SER A 73 17.78 9.75 -20.81
N TYR A 74 16.76 10.11 -21.60
CA TYR A 74 15.68 11.04 -21.19
C TYR A 74 14.28 10.42 -21.10
N LYS A 75 14.16 9.10 -20.90
CA LYS A 75 12.88 8.38 -21.04
C LYS A 75 12.08 8.14 -19.73
N HIS A 76 12.41 8.68 -18.54
CA HIS A 76 11.86 8.14 -17.26
C HIS A 76 11.23 9.11 -16.24
N PHE A 77 11.08 10.39 -16.54
CA PHE A 77 10.87 11.45 -15.54
C PHE A 77 9.41 11.83 -15.17
N THR A 78 8.34 11.45 -15.90
CA THR A 78 6.97 11.87 -15.49
C THR A 78 6.42 11.12 -14.29
N ILE A 79 6.69 9.82 -14.27
CA ILE A 79 6.34 8.95 -13.15
C ILE A 79 7.13 9.33 -11.90
N ASP A 80 8.40 9.72 -12.07
CA ASP A 80 9.26 10.16 -10.97
C ASP A 80 8.66 11.32 -10.18
N ALA A 81 8.19 12.40 -10.82
CA ALA A 81 7.61 13.50 -10.05
C ALA A 81 6.25 13.19 -9.44
N GLN A 82 5.41 12.36 -10.06
CA GLN A 82 4.13 11.97 -9.48
C GLN A 82 4.38 11.13 -8.21
N ILE A 83 5.25 10.12 -8.31
CA ILE A 83 5.67 9.30 -7.18
C ILE A 83 6.38 10.14 -6.12
N SER A 84 7.29 11.00 -6.52
CA SER A 84 8.01 11.85 -5.58
C SER A 84 7.09 12.83 -4.88
N SER A 85 6.08 13.39 -5.56
CA SER A 85 5.08 14.26 -4.91
C SER A 85 4.18 13.46 -3.96
N TYR A 86 3.83 12.22 -4.33
CA TYR A 86 3.09 11.28 -3.49
C TYR A 86 3.85 10.96 -2.18
N VAL A 87 5.18 10.85 -2.27
CA VAL A 87 6.06 10.62 -1.12
C VAL A 87 6.26 11.90 -0.30
N GLU A 88 6.55 13.03 -0.94
CA GLU A 88 6.89 14.29 -0.27
C GLU A 88 5.73 14.85 0.58
N ILE A 89 4.46 14.63 0.18
CA ILE A 89 3.29 15.11 0.94
C ILE A 89 3.13 14.42 2.31
N GLU A 90 3.84 13.31 2.57
CA GLU A 90 3.84 12.68 3.90
C GLU A 90 4.51 13.57 4.96
N MET A 91 5.44 14.44 4.56
CA MET A 91 6.27 15.25 5.47
C MET A 91 5.66 16.62 5.82
N THR A 92 4.50 16.99 5.28
CA THR A 92 3.84 18.27 5.59
C THR A 92 3.07 18.14 6.91
N GLY A 93 3.75 18.48 8.02
CA GLY A 93 3.26 18.28 9.38
C GLY A 93 2.30 19.35 9.90
N SER A 94 1.05 18.96 10.19
CA SER A 94 0.19 19.41 11.30
C SER A 94 -1.12 18.58 11.33
N SER A 95 -1.86 18.58 12.44
CA SER A 95 -3.04 17.73 12.66
C SER A 95 -4.20 17.98 11.67
N ASN A 96 -4.40 19.22 11.20
CA ASN A 96 -5.37 19.53 10.15
C ASN A 96 -4.89 19.11 8.74
N GLN A 97 -3.58 18.91 8.54
CA GLN A 97 -3.00 18.51 7.25
C GLN A 97 -3.02 17.00 7.01
N PHE A 98 -3.35 16.19 8.02
CA PHE A 98 -3.43 14.74 7.88
C PHE A 98 -4.44 14.30 6.82
N TYR A 99 -5.53 15.05 6.64
CA TYR A 99 -6.55 14.75 5.64
C TYR A 99 -6.21 15.31 4.25
N GLU A 100 -5.50 16.44 4.20
CA GLU A 100 -5.09 17.09 2.94
C GLU A 100 -4.18 16.19 2.10
N LYS A 101 -3.30 15.39 2.73
CA LYS A 101 -2.42 14.48 2.00
C LYS A 101 -3.20 13.45 1.18
N PHE A 102 -4.34 12.96 1.70
CA PHE A 102 -5.16 11.99 0.99
C PHE A 102 -5.83 12.59 -0.25
N GLU A 103 -6.29 13.84 -0.15
CA GLU A 103 -6.86 14.56 -1.30
C GLU A 103 -5.83 14.74 -2.42
N VAL A 104 -4.58 15.10 -2.08
CA VAL A 104 -3.51 15.20 -3.06
C VAL A 104 -3.19 13.83 -3.68
N ARG A 105 -3.09 12.79 -2.84
CA ARG A 105 -2.82 11.42 -3.28
C ARG A 105 -3.91 10.88 -4.21
N PHE A 106 -5.16 11.25 -3.97
CA PHE A 106 -6.27 10.95 -4.88
C PHE A 106 -6.09 11.58 -6.26
N HIS A 107 -5.76 12.87 -6.31
CA HIS A 107 -5.50 13.54 -7.59
C HIS A 107 -4.34 12.87 -8.34
N LEU A 108 -3.26 12.53 -7.63
CA LEU A 108 -2.12 11.82 -8.19
C LEU A 108 -2.49 10.39 -8.64
N SER A 109 -3.35 9.67 -7.92
CA SER A 109 -3.75 8.30 -8.28
C SER A 109 -4.50 8.25 -9.60
N ILE A 110 -5.38 9.22 -9.84
CA ILE A 110 -6.14 9.34 -11.09
C ILE A 110 -5.20 9.65 -12.25
N VAL A 111 -4.27 10.59 -12.07
CA VAL A 111 -3.26 10.92 -13.09
C VAL A 111 -2.40 9.69 -13.40
N LEU A 112 -1.92 8.97 -12.38
CA LEU A 112 -1.13 7.74 -12.56
C LEU A 112 -1.91 6.65 -13.30
N ARG A 113 -3.20 6.45 -13.01
CA ARG A 113 -4.06 5.50 -13.71
C ARG A 113 -4.23 5.85 -15.19
N LEU A 114 -4.41 7.14 -15.51
CA LEU A 114 -4.48 7.60 -16.90
C LEU A 114 -3.15 7.40 -17.63
N LEU A 115 -2.02 7.74 -16.99
CA LEU A 115 -0.70 7.49 -17.55
C LEU A 115 -0.47 6.00 -17.80
N TRP A 116 -0.90 5.13 -16.89
CA TRP A 116 -0.79 3.67 -17.05
C TRP A 116 -1.56 3.12 -18.26
N SER A 117 -2.66 3.78 -18.65
CA SER A 117 -3.43 3.40 -19.84
C SER A 117 -2.64 3.59 -21.15
N ILE A 118 -1.62 4.46 -21.15
CA ILE A 118 -0.79 4.78 -22.31
C ILE A 118 0.45 3.87 -22.34
N PRO A 119 0.65 3.04 -23.40
CA PRO A 119 1.72 2.03 -23.42
C PRO A 119 3.16 2.55 -23.24
N GLU A 120 3.47 3.75 -23.73
CA GLU A 120 4.79 4.37 -23.53
C GLU A 120 5.01 4.70 -22.06
N HIS A 121 4.05 5.36 -21.40
CA HIS A 121 4.14 5.69 -19.98
C HIS A 121 4.16 4.45 -19.10
N ARG A 122 3.38 3.41 -19.44
CA ARG A 122 3.44 2.13 -18.73
C ARG A 122 4.84 1.52 -18.73
N ARG A 123 5.51 1.48 -19.89
CA ARG A 123 6.91 1.00 -19.98
C ARG A 123 7.86 1.82 -19.13
N GLN A 124 7.65 3.14 -19.04
CA GLN A 124 8.44 4.00 -18.17
C GLN A 124 8.22 3.67 -16.69
N MET A 125 6.99 3.37 -16.28
CA MET A 125 6.64 3.03 -14.89
C MET A 125 7.26 1.69 -14.50
N ILE A 126 7.21 0.71 -15.40
CA ILE A 126 7.87 -0.59 -15.19
C ILE A 126 9.39 -0.40 -15.01
N ASN A 127 10.04 0.43 -15.82
CA ASN A 127 11.48 0.65 -15.63
C ASN A 127 11.78 1.43 -14.32
N TYR A 128 10.96 2.42 -14.00
CA TYR A 128 11.09 3.22 -12.78
C TYR A 128 10.90 2.38 -11.51
N SER A 129 10.05 1.36 -11.56
CA SER A 129 9.72 0.50 -10.42
C SER A 129 10.91 -0.22 -9.77
N LYS A 130 12.06 -0.22 -10.44
CA LYS A 130 13.31 -0.79 -9.95
C LYS A 130 14.05 0.11 -8.94
N GLY A 131 13.66 1.38 -8.81
CA GLY A 131 14.34 2.35 -7.93
C GLY A 131 13.77 2.41 -6.50
N GLU A 132 14.57 2.95 -5.59
CA GLU A 132 14.22 3.09 -4.15
C GLU A 132 13.03 4.01 -3.89
N LEU A 133 12.80 5.01 -4.74
CA LEU A 133 11.62 5.87 -4.62
C LEU A 133 10.31 5.10 -4.88
N PHE A 134 10.34 4.09 -5.73
CA PHE A 134 9.17 3.23 -5.95
C PHE A 134 8.86 2.40 -4.70
N VAL A 135 9.89 1.89 -4.01
CA VAL A 135 9.72 1.15 -2.74
C VAL A 135 9.06 2.05 -1.70
N ARG A 136 9.52 3.30 -1.56
CA ARG A 136 8.89 4.30 -0.67
C ARG A 136 7.45 4.60 -1.05
N PHE A 137 7.17 4.70 -2.35
CA PHE A 137 5.81 4.92 -2.85
C PHE A 137 4.87 3.76 -2.50
N VAL A 138 5.29 2.52 -2.75
CA VAL A 138 4.52 1.32 -2.38
C VAL A 138 4.33 1.25 -0.87
N ASN A 139 5.36 1.59 -0.08
CA ASN A 139 5.25 1.68 1.37
C ASN A 139 4.09 2.61 1.82
N LEU A 140 4.01 3.80 1.23
CA LEU A 140 2.97 4.76 1.57
C LEU A 140 1.58 4.30 1.08
N LEU A 141 1.50 3.70 -0.11
CA LEU A 141 0.25 3.10 -0.59
C LEU A 141 -0.28 2.02 0.37
N MET A 142 0.58 1.19 0.93
CA MET A 142 0.19 0.17 1.92
C MET A 142 -0.33 0.80 3.21
N ASN A 143 0.33 1.86 3.70
CA ASN A 143 -0.11 2.60 4.88
C ASN A 143 -1.49 3.23 4.67
N ASP A 144 -1.68 3.92 3.54
CA ASP A 144 -2.95 4.54 3.18
C ASP A 144 -4.06 3.49 3.08
N THR A 145 -3.81 2.37 2.40
CA THR A 145 -4.83 1.33 2.20
C THR A 145 -5.27 0.69 3.51
N THR A 146 -4.32 0.44 4.42
CA THR A 146 -4.63 -0.12 5.76
C THR A 146 -5.51 0.84 6.56
N PHE A 147 -5.10 2.11 6.64
CA PHE A 147 -5.82 3.13 7.40
C PHE A 147 -7.21 3.41 6.81
N LEU A 148 -7.28 3.68 5.51
CA LEU A 148 -8.52 4.13 4.85
C LEU A 148 -9.61 3.06 4.92
N LEU A 149 -9.27 1.78 4.73
CA LEU A 149 -10.26 0.70 4.80
C LEU A 149 -10.72 0.43 6.22
N ASP A 150 -9.83 0.46 7.22
CA ASP A 150 -10.24 0.24 8.62
C ASP A 150 -11.15 1.37 9.11
N GLU A 151 -10.74 2.62 8.91
CA GLU A 151 -11.53 3.80 9.28
C GLU A 151 -12.87 3.84 8.54
N SER A 152 -12.89 3.45 7.26
CA SER A 152 -14.14 3.37 6.49
C SER A 152 -15.12 2.37 7.11
N LEU A 153 -14.65 1.19 7.50
CA LEU A 153 -15.50 0.15 8.08
C LEU A 153 -15.99 0.51 9.49
N LEU A 154 -15.15 1.17 10.30
CA LEU A 154 -15.55 1.72 11.59
C LEU A 154 -16.67 2.75 11.41
N LYS A 155 -16.49 3.73 10.51
CA LYS A 155 -17.52 4.73 10.24
C LYS A 155 -18.81 4.14 9.67
N LEU A 156 -18.72 3.16 8.77
CA LEU A 156 -19.91 2.46 8.27
C LEU A 156 -20.69 1.78 9.38
N ARG A 157 -20.02 1.27 10.42
CA ARG A 157 -20.67 0.67 11.59
C ARG A 157 -21.42 1.73 12.39
N ASP A 158 -20.79 2.87 12.66
CA ASP A 158 -21.40 3.98 13.41
C ASP A 158 -22.59 4.60 12.66
N ILE A 159 -22.46 4.74 11.34
CA ILE A 159 -23.53 5.15 10.42
C ILE A 159 -24.69 4.15 10.52
N LYS A 160 -24.40 2.85 10.39
CA LYS A 160 -25.44 1.82 10.46
C LYS A 160 -26.16 1.84 11.81
N GLU A 161 -25.43 1.91 12.92
CA GLU A 161 -26.01 1.94 14.26
C GLU A 161 -26.94 3.15 14.42
N THR A 162 -26.50 4.32 13.97
CA THR A 162 -27.31 5.54 14.05
C THR A 162 -28.54 5.45 13.14
N GLN A 163 -28.40 4.94 11.91
CA GLN A 163 -29.51 4.73 10.98
C GLN A 163 -30.54 3.73 11.54
N SER A 164 -30.11 2.60 12.11
CA SER A 164 -31.01 1.62 12.71
C SER A 164 -31.79 2.18 13.90
N LEU A 165 -31.16 3.00 14.75
CA LEU A 165 -31.87 3.68 15.85
C LEU A 165 -32.92 4.67 15.35
N MET A 166 -32.63 5.37 14.25
CA MET A 166 -33.60 6.30 13.62
C MET A 166 -34.76 5.56 12.95
N GLU A 167 -34.56 4.30 12.52
CA GLU A 167 -35.59 3.42 11.96
C GLU A 167 -36.52 2.80 13.02
N GLU A 168 -36.26 3.03 14.31
CA GLU A 168 -37.10 2.63 15.43
C GLU A 168 -37.77 3.85 16.09
N PRO A 169 -38.91 4.37 15.57
CA PRO A 169 -39.52 5.61 16.03
C PRO A 169 -39.82 5.62 17.53
N GLU A 170 -40.26 4.48 18.08
CA GLU A 170 -40.59 4.34 19.51
C GLU A 170 -39.41 4.58 20.44
N VAL A 171 -38.19 4.28 19.99
CA VAL A 171 -36.94 4.50 20.72
C VAL A 171 -36.40 5.89 20.40
N TRP A 172 -36.38 6.26 19.11
CA TRP A 172 -35.85 7.54 18.65
C TRP A 172 -36.57 8.74 19.27
N THR A 173 -37.91 8.78 19.26
CA THR A 173 -38.66 9.94 19.76
C THR A 173 -38.58 10.11 21.28
N LYS A 174 -38.21 9.05 22.02
CA LYS A 174 -37.98 9.11 23.47
C LYS A 174 -36.66 9.77 23.84
N LEU A 175 -35.71 9.87 22.91
CA LEU A 175 -34.44 10.55 23.15
C LEU A 175 -34.63 12.07 23.28
N PRO A 176 -33.87 12.73 24.17
CA PRO A 176 -33.86 14.19 24.26
C PRO A 176 -33.55 14.83 22.90
N ALA A 177 -34.18 15.98 22.62
CA ALA A 177 -33.99 16.67 21.34
C ALA A 177 -32.52 17.00 21.05
N THR A 178 -31.76 17.43 22.06
CA THR A 178 -30.32 17.71 21.95
C THR A 178 -29.51 16.49 21.52
N VAL A 179 -29.80 15.31 22.09
CA VAL A 179 -29.12 14.05 21.73
C VAL A 179 -29.46 13.61 20.31
N ARG A 180 -30.70 13.86 19.86
CA ARG A 180 -31.10 13.59 18.47
C ARG A 180 -30.35 14.50 17.49
N GLU A 181 -30.31 15.80 17.76
CA GLU A 181 -29.57 16.78 16.93
C GLU A 181 -28.07 16.45 16.86
N GLU A 182 -27.44 16.10 17.98
CA GLU A 182 -26.04 15.66 18.01
C GLU A 182 -25.81 14.39 17.16
N ARG A 183 -26.69 13.40 17.27
CA ARG A 183 -26.59 12.15 16.48
C ARG A 183 -26.82 12.39 14.99
N GLU A 184 -27.76 13.23 14.61
CA GLU A 184 -27.99 13.60 13.20
C GLU A 184 -26.82 14.39 12.61
N SER A 185 -26.24 15.32 13.38
CA SER A 185 -25.04 16.06 13.01
C SER A 185 -23.85 15.12 12.81
N ARG A 186 -23.63 14.21 13.77
CA ARG A 186 -22.56 13.20 13.69
C ARG A 186 -22.76 12.26 12.50
N LEU A 187 -23.98 11.78 12.26
CA LEU A 187 -24.31 10.95 11.09
C LEU A 187 -23.92 11.66 9.79
N THR A 188 -24.29 12.93 9.64
CA THR A 188 -23.94 13.72 8.45
C THR A 188 -22.43 13.86 8.28
N GLN A 189 -21.69 14.07 9.37
CA GLN A 189 -20.23 14.14 9.35
C GLN A 189 -19.60 12.79 8.97
N ASP A 190 -20.07 11.70 9.57
CA ASP A 190 -19.55 10.36 9.31
C ASP A 190 -19.84 9.90 7.89
N GLU A 191 -21.04 10.15 7.36
CA GLU A 191 -21.38 9.87 5.95
C GLU A 191 -20.43 10.63 5.00
N ARG A 192 -20.14 11.90 5.28
CA ARG A 192 -19.22 12.70 4.47
C ARG A 192 -17.80 12.13 4.50
N GLN A 193 -17.27 11.85 5.69
CA GLN A 193 -15.90 11.34 5.86
C GLN A 193 -15.75 9.93 5.28
N CYS A 194 -16.70 9.04 5.57
CA CYS A 194 -16.73 7.67 5.08
C CYS A 194 -16.73 7.64 3.54
N ARG A 195 -17.55 8.47 2.90
CA ARG A 195 -17.59 8.57 1.44
C ARG A 195 -16.22 8.92 0.85
N THR A 196 -15.51 9.88 1.45
CA THR A 196 -14.16 10.27 0.99
C THR A 196 -13.16 9.14 1.20
N PHE A 197 -13.16 8.51 2.38
CA PHE A 197 -12.24 7.40 2.68
C PHE A 197 -12.44 6.19 1.78
N LEU A 198 -13.69 5.81 1.50
CA LEU A 198 -14.00 4.70 0.61
C LEU A 198 -13.60 4.97 -0.84
N LEU A 199 -13.80 6.20 -1.31
CA LEU A 199 -13.35 6.62 -2.63
C LEU A 199 -11.82 6.50 -2.75
N LEU A 200 -11.09 7.01 -1.76
CA LEU A 200 -9.63 6.91 -1.70
C LEU A 200 -9.16 5.46 -1.66
N ALA A 201 -9.73 4.65 -0.76
CA ALA A 201 -9.38 3.25 -0.62
C ALA A 201 -9.62 2.44 -1.90
N ALA A 202 -10.72 2.73 -2.61
CA ALA A 202 -11.00 2.09 -3.89
C ALA A 202 -9.94 2.46 -4.94
N GLU A 203 -9.52 3.73 -5.00
CA GLU A 203 -8.45 4.15 -5.92
C GLU A 203 -7.07 3.57 -5.54
N THR A 204 -6.73 3.46 -4.25
CA THR A 204 -5.45 2.86 -3.83
C THR A 204 -5.40 1.37 -4.12
N VAL A 205 -6.49 0.63 -3.87
CA VAL A 205 -6.56 -0.81 -4.20
C VAL A 205 -6.57 -1.04 -5.71
N SER A 206 -7.31 -0.21 -6.47
CA SER A 206 -7.26 -0.22 -7.94
C SER A 206 -5.84 0.02 -8.45
N MET A 207 -5.08 0.92 -7.80
CA MET A 207 -3.68 1.17 -8.12
C MET A 207 -2.79 -0.03 -7.88
N PHE A 208 -2.89 -0.68 -6.71
CA PHE A 208 -2.20 -1.95 -6.50
C PHE A 208 -2.56 -2.94 -7.60
N HIS A 209 -3.85 -3.13 -7.88
CA HIS A 209 -4.36 -4.10 -8.84
C HIS A 209 -3.81 -3.92 -10.26
N TYR A 210 -3.67 -2.69 -10.77
CA TYR A 210 -3.10 -2.52 -12.11
C TYR A 210 -1.57 -2.57 -12.11
N LEU A 211 -0.90 -2.12 -11.04
CA LEU A 211 0.56 -2.17 -10.94
C LEU A 211 1.04 -3.62 -10.84
N THR A 212 0.42 -4.43 -9.97
CA THR A 212 0.83 -5.83 -9.73
C THR A 212 0.59 -6.75 -10.92
N LYS A 213 -0.17 -6.33 -11.94
CA LYS A 213 -0.31 -7.09 -13.20
C LYS A 213 0.99 -7.18 -14.00
N GLU A 214 1.80 -6.12 -14.02
CA GLU A 214 3.01 -6.05 -14.85
C GLU A 214 4.29 -5.81 -14.01
N ILE A 215 4.14 -5.36 -12.76
CA ILE A 215 5.23 -5.06 -11.84
C ILE A 215 5.06 -5.97 -10.61
N VAL A 216 5.68 -7.14 -10.60
CA VAL A 216 5.61 -8.10 -9.48
C VAL A 216 6.85 -8.02 -8.59
N LEU A 217 8.05 -8.14 -9.17
CA LEU A 217 9.30 -8.27 -8.40
C LEU A 217 9.54 -7.16 -7.37
N PRO A 218 9.27 -5.87 -7.64
CA PRO A 218 9.43 -4.83 -6.63
C PRO A 218 8.54 -5.01 -5.40
N PHE A 219 7.36 -5.60 -5.52
CA PHE A 219 6.46 -5.88 -4.39
C PHE A 219 6.92 -7.09 -3.56
N LEU A 220 7.77 -7.95 -4.13
CA LEU A 220 8.33 -9.14 -3.48
C LEU A 220 9.67 -8.89 -2.79
N ARG A 221 10.15 -7.63 -2.76
CA ARG A 221 11.37 -7.30 -2.05
C ARG A 221 11.23 -7.56 -0.54
N PRO A 222 12.29 -7.99 0.16
CA PRO A 222 12.22 -8.35 1.59
C PRO A 222 11.66 -7.25 2.50
N GLU A 223 11.93 -5.98 2.16
CA GLU A 223 11.48 -4.81 2.93
C GLU A 223 10.01 -4.42 2.69
N LEU A 224 9.34 -5.05 1.71
CA LEU A 224 7.93 -4.81 1.39
C LEU A 224 7.05 -6.04 1.58
N VAL A 225 7.51 -7.22 1.19
CA VAL A 225 6.66 -8.42 1.00
C VAL A 225 5.87 -8.81 2.24
N SER A 226 6.49 -8.80 3.43
CA SER A 226 5.83 -9.14 4.69
C SER A 226 4.76 -8.12 5.07
N ARG A 227 4.99 -6.83 4.80
CA ARG A 227 4.01 -5.78 5.06
C ARG A 227 2.89 -5.75 4.05
N LEU A 228 3.19 -6.05 2.79
CA LEU A 228 2.19 -6.19 1.74
C LEU A 228 1.25 -7.34 2.08
N ALA A 229 1.80 -8.50 2.46
CA ALA A 229 1.02 -9.65 2.90
C ALA A 229 0.17 -9.31 4.12
N ALA A 230 0.74 -8.68 5.16
CA ALA A 230 -0.01 -8.27 6.35
C ALA A 230 -1.16 -7.29 6.02
N MET A 231 -0.91 -6.28 5.18
CA MET A 231 -1.94 -5.32 4.74
C MET A 231 -3.05 -6.03 3.96
N LEU A 232 -2.69 -6.92 3.04
CA LEU A 232 -3.64 -7.67 2.24
C LEU A 232 -4.46 -8.65 3.08
N ASN A 233 -3.83 -9.37 4.03
CA ASN A 233 -4.51 -10.30 4.93
C ASN A 233 -5.48 -9.56 5.84
N PHE A 234 -5.04 -8.43 6.40
CA PHE A 234 -5.87 -7.57 7.25
C PHE A 234 -7.14 -7.13 6.53
N ASN A 235 -7.00 -6.60 5.32
CA ASN A 235 -8.13 -6.13 4.53
C ASN A 235 -9.03 -7.28 4.06
N LEU A 236 -8.47 -8.44 3.68
CA LEU A 236 -9.28 -9.62 3.38
C LEU A 236 -10.13 -10.04 4.58
N LYS A 237 -9.49 -10.18 5.75
CA LYS A 237 -10.13 -10.61 6.99
C LYS A 237 -11.29 -9.68 7.37
N LYS A 238 -11.09 -8.37 7.25
CA LYS A 238 -12.12 -7.35 7.51
C LYS A 238 -13.33 -7.49 6.56
N LEU A 239 -13.08 -7.70 5.27
CA LEU A 239 -14.14 -7.81 4.25
C LEU A 239 -14.94 -9.11 4.32
N VAL A 240 -14.31 -10.23 4.65
CA VAL A 240 -15.01 -11.53 4.75
C VAL A 240 -15.48 -11.85 6.17
N GLY A 241 -14.97 -11.13 7.17
CA GLY A 241 -15.25 -11.33 8.58
C GLY A 241 -16.47 -10.56 9.09
N LYS A 242 -16.64 -10.57 10.42
CA LYS A 242 -17.79 -9.95 11.11
C LYS A 242 -17.86 -8.44 10.92
N ASP A 243 -16.74 -7.78 10.65
CA ASP A 243 -16.69 -6.33 10.47
C ASP A 243 -17.50 -5.86 9.26
N CYS A 244 -17.51 -6.63 8.17
CA CYS A 244 -18.29 -6.32 6.97
C CYS A 244 -19.56 -7.20 6.84
N GLN A 245 -19.60 -8.39 7.44
CA GLN A 245 -20.78 -9.25 7.40
C GLN A 245 -21.98 -8.57 8.08
N GLY A 246 -23.06 -8.38 7.31
CA GLY A 246 -24.26 -7.73 7.81
C GLY A 246 -24.17 -6.20 7.87
N LEU A 247 -23.10 -5.59 7.39
CA LEU A 247 -22.96 -4.14 7.27
C LEU A 247 -23.81 -3.64 6.10
N LYS A 248 -25.11 -3.46 6.37
CA LYS A 248 -26.09 -2.91 5.42
C LYS A 248 -26.44 -1.50 5.87
N VAL A 249 -25.82 -0.52 5.24
CA VAL A 249 -26.15 0.90 5.38
C VAL A 249 -27.19 1.30 4.33
N ARG A 250 -27.97 2.33 4.62
CA ARG A 250 -28.90 2.90 3.63
C ARG A 250 -28.12 3.56 2.49
N ASN A 251 -28.52 3.32 1.25
CA ASN A 251 -27.92 3.90 0.05
C ASN A 251 -26.38 3.75 -0.02
N PRO A 252 -25.81 2.53 0.01
CA PRO A 252 -24.36 2.32 0.02
C PRO A 252 -23.65 2.94 -1.21
N GLU A 253 -24.36 3.04 -2.33
CA GLU A 253 -23.95 3.72 -3.56
C GLU A 253 -23.51 5.18 -3.30
N LYS A 254 -24.21 5.91 -2.42
CA LYS A 254 -23.88 7.31 -2.07
C LYS A 254 -22.56 7.42 -1.31
N LEU A 255 -22.16 6.36 -0.62
CA LEU A 255 -20.90 6.28 0.13
C LEU A 255 -19.77 5.69 -0.71
N ASN A 256 -19.99 5.35 -1.99
CA ASN A 256 -19.04 4.63 -2.84
C ASN A 256 -18.63 3.26 -2.27
N PHE A 257 -19.49 2.60 -1.49
CA PHE A 257 -19.15 1.33 -0.85
C PHE A 257 -19.46 0.12 -1.73
N TYR A 258 -18.44 -0.44 -2.38
CA TYR A 258 -18.55 -1.62 -3.25
C TYR A 258 -17.70 -2.81 -2.75
N PRO A 259 -18.05 -3.44 -1.61
CA PRO A 259 -17.21 -4.44 -0.95
C PRO A 259 -16.91 -5.67 -1.83
N LYS A 260 -17.86 -6.05 -2.71
CA LYS A 260 -17.67 -7.17 -3.65
C LYS A 260 -16.60 -6.86 -4.71
N LYS A 261 -16.58 -5.63 -5.22
CA LYS A 261 -15.57 -5.18 -6.19
C LYS A 261 -14.20 -5.12 -5.53
N LEU A 262 -14.14 -4.54 -4.33
CA LEU A 262 -12.91 -4.44 -3.54
C LEU A 262 -12.32 -5.82 -3.22
N LEU A 263 -13.16 -6.77 -2.77
CA LEU A 263 -12.73 -8.15 -2.52
C LEU A 263 -12.15 -8.81 -3.77
N LYS A 264 -12.78 -8.59 -4.94
CA LYS A 264 -12.29 -9.13 -6.21
C LYS A 264 -10.91 -8.56 -6.58
N GLU A 265 -10.71 -7.26 -6.42
CA GLU A 265 -9.43 -6.61 -6.70
C GLU A 265 -8.33 -7.09 -5.75
N LEU A 266 -8.64 -7.22 -4.45
CA LEU A 266 -7.71 -7.80 -3.48
C LEU A 266 -7.32 -9.24 -3.85
N VAL A 267 -8.30 -10.10 -4.13
CA VAL A 267 -8.02 -11.49 -4.56
C VAL A 267 -7.18 -11.53 -5.83
N ASP A 268 -7.49 -10.68 -6.80
CA ASP A 268 -6.68 -10.57 -8.02
C ASP A 268 -5.23 -10.14 -7.72
N ILE A 269 -4.98 -9.27 -6.73
CA ILE A 269 -3.62 -8.88 -6.31
C ILE A 269 -2.84 -10.10 -5.79
N TYR A 270 -3.44 -10.95 -4.94
CA TYR A 270 -2.78 -12.20 -4.50
C TYR A 270 -2.40 -13.05 -5.71
N LEU A 271 -3.36 -13.29 -6.60
CA LEU A 271 -3.15 -14.14 -7.77
C LEU A 271 -2.11 -13.55 -8.74
N GLN A 272 -1.98 -12.22 -8.80
CA GLN A 272 -0.97 -11.52 -9.60
C GLN A 272 0.42 -11.63 -8.99
N LEU A 273 0.54 -11.47 -7.67
CA LEU A 273 1.82 -11.59 -6.95
C LEU A 273 2.35 -13.02 -6.91
N THR A 274 1.50 -14.00 -7.16
CA THR A 274 1.85 -15.44 -7.19
C THR A 274 1.77 -16.05 -8.58
N GLN A 275 1.90 -15.24 -9.64
CA GLN A 275 1.98 -15.76 -11.01
C GLN A 275 3.32 -16.49 -11.22
N GLY A 276 3.29 -17.60 -11.96
CA GLY A 276 4.47 -18.40 -12.30
C GLY A 276 4.51 -19.72 -11.52
N GLU A 277 5.73 -20.20 -11.22
CA GLU A 277 5.95 -21.43 -10.47
C GLU A 277 5.60 -21.23 -8.99
N LEU A 278 4.42 -21.71 -8.62
CA LEU A 278 3.89 -21.56 -7.28
C LEU A 278 4.40 -22.69 -6.37
N SER A 279 5.08 -22.32 -5.29
CA SER A 279 5.62 -23.24 -4.29
C SER A 279 5.57 -22.65 -2.89
N VAL A 280 5.81 -23.48 -1.87
CA VAL A 280 5.95 -23.04 -0.47
C VAL A 280 7.14 -22.11 -0.24
N GLU A 281 8.14 -22.14 -1.13
CA GLU A 281 9.32 -21.27 -1.10
C GLU A 281 9.07 -19.89 -1.73
N HIS A 282 7.88 -19.67 -2.31
CA HIS A 282 7.58 -18.39 -2.94
C HIS A 282 7.52 -17.27 -1.86
N PRO A 283 8.27 -16.16 -2.01
CA PRO A 283 8.38 -15.13 -0.95
C PRO A 283 7.06 -14.59 -0.44
N PHE A 284 6.09 -14.39 -1.35
CA PHE A 284 4.75 -13.95 -0.97
C PHE A 284 3.93 -15.02 -0.23
N VAL A 285 4.09 -16.30 -0.59
CA VAL A 285 3.38 -17.40 0.10
C VAL A 285 3.86 -17.48 1.55
N GLN A 286 5.18 -17.40 1.74
CA GLN A 286 5.78 -17.34 3.06
C GLN A 286 5.26 -16.13 3.82
N ALA A 287 5.41 -14.92 3.28
CA ALA A 287 4.97 -13.68 3.91
C ALA A 287 3.49 -13.71 4.35
N VAL A 288 2.59 -14.28 3.54
CA VAL A 288 1.17 -14.45 3.89
C VAL A 288 0.99 -15.40 5.07
N GLY A 289 1.68 -16.55 5.07
CA GLY A 289 1.57 -17.55 6.13
C GLY A 289 2.28 -17.18 7.43
N GLN A 290 3.23 -16.24 7.38
CA GLN A 290 3.97 -15.71 8.54
C GLN A 290 3.21 -14.61 9.29
N ASP A 291 2.16 -14.03 8.70
CA ASP A 291 1.41 -12.94 9.32
C ASP A 291 0.55 -13.43 10.50
N GLY A 292 1.15 -13.46 11.70
CA GLY A 292 0.48 -13.88 12.92
C GLY A 292 -0.69 -12.99 13.37
N ARG A 293 -0.93 -11.82 12.74
CA ARG A 293 -2.00 -10.89 13.15
C ARG A 293 -3.32 -11.17 12.42
N SER A 294 -3.24 -11.36 11.10
CA SER A 294 -4.45 -11.45 10.26
C SER A 294 -4.63 -12.81 9.61
N TYR A 295 -3.56 -13.54 9.31
CA TYR A 295 -3.67 -14.88 8.74
C TYR A 295 -4.28 -15.88 9.74
N SER A 296 -5.04 -16.83 9.20
CA SER A 296 -5.49 -18.04 9.88
C SER A 296 -5.83 -19.09 8.83
N ALA A 297 -5.77 -20.39 9.19
CA ALA A 297 -6.13 -21.48 8.28
C ALA A 297 -7.55 -21.37 7.69
N GLN A 298 -8.45 -20.61 8.34
CA GLN A 298 -9.82 -20.39 7.87
C GLN A 298 -9.98 -19.20 6.92
N LEU A 299 -8.98 -18.30 6.83
CA LEU A 299 -9.10 -17.06 6.05
C LEU A 299 -9.40 -17.34 4.57
N PHE A 300 -8.56 -18.16 3.93
CA PHE A 300 -8.73 -18.53 2.51
C PHE A 300 -10.02 -19.32 2.25
N PRO A 301 -10.37 -20.36 3.04
CA PRO A 301 -11.66 -21.04 2.92
C PRO A 301 -12.88 -20.09 3.05
N MET A 302 -12.83 -19.12 3.96
CA MET A 302 -13.89 -18.12 4.10
C MET A 302 -14.02 -17.24 2.84
N VAL A 303 -12.90 -16.79 2.29
CA VAL A 303 -12.89 -15.98 1.07
C VAL A 303 -13.44 -16.78 -0.11
N VAL A 304 -13.00 -18.03 -0.29
CA VAL A 304 -13.50 -18.93 -1.34
C VAL A 304 -15.02 -19.07 -1.28
N ARG A 305 -15.59 -19.29 -0.08
CA ARG A 305 -17.05 -19.35 0.11
C ARG A 305 -17.76 -18.06 -0.31
N VAL A 306 -17.17 -16.90 -0.03
CA VAL A 306 -17.73 -15.60 -0.42
C VAL A 306 -17.62 -15.39 -1.93
N LEU A 307 -16.49 -15.73 -2.55
CA LEU A 307 -16.28 -15.63 -4.00
C LEU A 307 -17.27 -16.50 -4.78
N SER A 308 -17.49 -17.74 -4.34
CA SER A 308 -18.47 -18.64 -4.95
C SER A 308 -19.90 -18.09 -4.89
N LYS A 309 -20.28 -17.43 -3.77
CA LYS A 309 -21.60 -16.80 -3.63
C LYS A 309 -21.79 -15.56 -4.50
N ILE A 310 -20.71 -14.83 -4.79
CA ILE A 310 -20.75 -13.61 -5.62
C ILE A 310 -20.77 -13.95 -7.12
N GLY A 311 -20.45 -15.20 -7.49
CA GLY A 311 -20.42 -15.63 -8.90
C GLY A 311 -19.14 -15.21 -9.63
N ILE A 312 -18.00 -15.23 -8.93
CA ILE A 312 -16.69 -15.05 -9.56
C ILE A 312 -16.33 -16.30 -10.39
N ASP A 313 -15.57 -16.12 -11.46
CA ASP A 313 -15.06 -17.18 -12.32
C ASP A 313 -14.43 -18.32 -11.51
N MET A 314 -14.88 -19.55 -11.78
CA MET A 314 -14.45 -20.76 -11.10
C MET A 314 -12.95 -21.00 -11.23
N GLU A 315 -12.33 -20.64 -12.35
CA GLU A 315 -10.88 -20.77 -12.52
C GLU A 315 -10.13 -19.94 -11.47
N LYS A 316 -10.58 -18.69 -11.24
CA LYS A 316 -9.99 -17.82 -10.22
C LYS A 316 -10.21 -18.35 -8.81
N VAL A 317 -11.41 -18.87 -8.53
CA VAL A 317 -11.75 -19.44 -7.22
C VAL A 317 -10.85 -20.64 -6.91
N VAL A 318 -10.62 -21.52 -7.89
CA VAL A 318 -9.71 -22.67 -7.75
C VAL A 318 -8.28 -22.21 -7.51
N LYS A 319 -7.74 -21.30 -8.34
CA LYS A 319 -6.37 -20.77 -8.14
C LYS A 319 -6.18 -20.14 -6.76
N PHE A 320 -7.16 -19.39 -6.27
CA PHE A 320 -7.09 -18.79 -4.94
C PHE A 320 -7.18 -19.84 -3.83
N SER A 321 -7.98 -20.89 -4.03
CA SER A 321 -8.02 -22.03 -3.10
C SER A 321 -6.70 -22.78 -3.05
N ASP A 322 -6.04 -22.99 -4.19
CA ASP A 322 -4.75 -23.68 -4.27
C ASP A 322 -3.64 -22.87 -3.60
N LEU A 323 -3.63 -21.55 -3.79
CA LEU A 323 -2.77 -20.63 -3.03
C LEU A 323 -2.99 -20.80 -1.52
N GLY A 324 -4.25 -20.83 -1.07
CA GLY A 324 -4.58 -21.03 0.34
C GLY A 324 -4.00 -22.32 0.93
N ARG A 325 -4.03 -23.44 0.18
CA ARG A 325 -3.44 -24.70 0.63
C ARG A 325 -1.91 -24.64 0.75
N LEU A 326 -1.26 -23.91 -0.14
CA LEU A 326 0.20 -23.73 -0.09
C LEU A 326 0.62 -22.86 1.08
N VAL A 327 -0.12 -21.77 1.33
CA VAL A 327 0.08 -20.92 2.51
C VAL A 327 -0.11 -21.75 3.79
N GLU A 328 -1.16 -22.58 3.86
CA GLU A 328 -1.39 -23.47 5.00
C GLU A 328 -0.27 -24.49 5.19
N SER A 329 0.19 -25.11 4.10
CA SER A 329 1.33 -26.05 4.13
C SER A 329 2.60 -25.37 4.64
N TYR A 330 2.88 -24.16 4.17
CA TYR A 330 4.01 -23.36 4.67
C TYR A 330 3.88 -23.04 6.16
N SER A 331 2.70 -22.59 6.63
CA SER A 331 2.49 -22.28 8.04
C SER A 331 2.68 -23.49 8.94
N GLN A 332 2.26 -24.68 8.50
CA GLN A 332 2.48 -25.94 9.22
C GLN A 332 3.95 -26.33 9.28
N LEU A 333 4.68 -26.22 8.15
CA LEU A 333 6.13 -26.47 8.10
C LEU A 333 6.88 -25.53 9.05
N ARG A 334 6.56 -24.24 9.00
CA ARG A 334 7.18 -23.25 9.89
C ARG A 334 6.90 -23.54 11.37
N GLN A 335 5.67 -23.91 11.71
CA GLN A 335 5.33 -24.25 13.09
C GLN A 335 6.15 -25.46 13.57
N ALA A 336 6.30 -26.49 12.73
CA ALA A 336 7.14 -27.65 13.04
C ALA A 336 8.62 -27.26 13.21
N ASP A 337 9.16 -26.41 12.33
CA ASP A 337 10.53 -25.90 12.43
C ASP A 337 10.75 -25.10 13.73
N GLU A 338 9.78 -24.26 14.13
CA GLU A 338 9.83 -23.50 15.38
C GLU A 338 9.77 -24.40 16.63
N GLU A 339 8.94 -25.46 16.58
CA GLU A 339 8.87 -26.48 17.65
C GLU A 339 10.19 -27.27 17.78
N GLU A 340 10.89 -27.52 16.68
CA GLU A 340 12.19 -28.21 16.65
C GLU A 340 13.36 -27.32 17.10
N LEU A 341 13.36 -26.04 16.73
CA LEU A 341 14.42 -25.08 17.06
C LEU A 341 14.54 -24.79 18.56
N GLY A 342 13.45 -24.92 19.32
CA GLY A 342 13.43 -24.63 20.76
C GLY A 342 13.76 -23.18 21.09
N GLU A 343 14.32 -22.93 22.28
CA GLU A 343 14.68 -21.57 22.71
C GLU A 343 15.94 -21.08 22.01
N VAL A 344 15.77 -20.09 21.13
CA VAL A 344 16.89 -19.41 20.44
C VAL A 344 17.50 -18.36 21.36
N PRO A 345 18.84 -18.30 21.52
CA PRO A 345 19.49 -17.26 22.31
C PRO A 345 19.10 -15.85 21.85
N GLU A 346 18.83 -14.95 22.80
CA GLU A 346 18.32 -13.59 22.54
C GLU A 346 19.20 -12.78 21.57
N GLU A 347 20.51 -13.02 21.55
CA GLU A 347 21.48 -12.36 20.66
C GLU A 347 21.27 -12.63 19.16
N PHE A 348 20.53 -13.69 18.81
CA PHE A 348 20.19 -14.03 17.42
C PHE A 348 18.77 -13.61 17.03
N VAL A 349 18.03 -13.03 17.97
CA VAL A 349 16.63 -12.63 17.80
C VAL A 349 16.55 -11.14 17.47
N ASP A 350 15.76 -10.79 16.46
CA ASP A 350 15.49 -9.40 16.09
C ASP A 350 14.77 -8.69 17.25
N PRO A 351 15.28 -7.57 17.78
CA PRO A 351 14.71 -6.90 18.95
C PRO A 351 13.37 -6.17 18.70
N LEU A 352 12.93 -6.04 17.43
CA LEU A 352 11.65 -5.45 17.08
C LEU A 352 10.60 -6.51 16.74
N LEU A 353 11.00 -7.57 16.03
CA LEU A 353 10.09 -8.60 15.55
C LEU A 353 10.10 -9.89 16.38
N TYR A 354 11.06 -10.05 17.30
CA TYR A 354 11.23 -11.25 18.12
C TYR A 354 11.31 -12.55 17.29
N THR A 355 11.97 -12.47 16.13
CA THR A 355 12.20 -13.61 15.22
C THR A 355 13.69 -13.76 14.94
N VAL A 356 14.12 -14.96 14.56
CA VAL A 356 15.54 -15.22 14.24
C VAL A 356 16.00 -14.36 13.07
N MET A 357 17.03 -13.54 13.28
CA MET A 357 17.59 -12.68 12.24
C MET A 357 18.17 -13.50 11.09
N SER A 358 17.88 -13.09 9.85
CA SER A 358 18.39 -13.74 8.65
C SER A 358 19.52 -12.94 7.99
N ASP A 359 19.44 -11.61 8.02
CA ASP A 359 20.50 -10.70 7.57
C ASP A 359 20.78 -9.63 8.64
N PRO A 360 21.48 -10.00 9.74
CA PRO A 360 21.79 -9.07 10.83
C PRO A 360 22.67 -7.90 10.37
N VAL A 361 22.23 -6.69 10.67
CA VAL A 361 22.94 -5.43 10.45
C VAL A 361 23.05 -4.63 11.74
N ARG A 362 24.13 -3.88 11.88
CA ARG A 362 24.40 -3.04 13.04
C ARG A 362 23.99 -1.60 12.78
N LEU A 363 23.29 -1.02 13.74
CA LEU A 363 22.89 0.39 13.75
C LEU A 363 24.00 1.22 14.40
N PRO A 364 24.65 2.17 13.69
CA PRO A 364 25.81 2.89 14.23
C PRO A 364 25.46 3.83 15.40
N THR A 365 24.20 4.26 15.52
CA THR A 365 23.79 5.22 16.55
C THR A 365 23.45 4.55 17.88
N SER A 366 22.82 3.38 17.86
CA SER A 366 22.45 2.58 19.04
C SER A 366 23.40 1.41 19.32
N ASN A 367 24.24 1.04 18.35
CA ASN A 367 25.07 -0.17 18.34
C ASN A 367 24.30 -1.50 18.43
N LEU A 368 22.97 -1.47 18.27
CA LEU A 368 22.14 -2.67 18.25
C LEU A 368 22.21 -3.39 16.91
N ILE A 369 21.96 -4.68 16.94
CA ILE A 369 21.88 -5.55 15.76
C ILE A 369 20.41 -5.88 15.54
N VAL A 370 19.98 -5.72 14.29
CA VAL A 370 18.60 -5.91 13.83
C VAL A 370 18.64 -6.60 12.47
N ASP A 371 17.56 -7.26 12.06
CA ASP A 371 17.47 -7.78 10.70
C ASP A 371 17.38 -6.61 9.70
N ARG A 372 18.11 -6.73 8.58
CA ARG A 372 18.13 -5.69 7.53
C ARG A 372 16.73 -5.36 7.04
N SER A 373 15.90 -6.38 6.78
CA SER A 373 14.56 -6.16 6.25
C SER A 373 13.71 -5.36 7.25
N THR A 374 13.83 -5.67 8.55
CA THR A 374 13.16 -4.95 9.63
C THR A 374 13.55 -3.47 9.69
N ILE A 375 14.85 -3.15 9.70
CA ILE A 375 15.28 -1.75 9.83
C ILE A 375 15.02 -0.95 8.55
N VAL A 376 15.24 -1.53 7.37
CA VAL A 376 14.97 -0.83 6.11
C VAL A 376 13.48 -0.48 6.03
N THR A 377 12.62 -1.40 6.45
CA THR A 377 11.17 -1.18 6.57
C THR A 377 10.82 0.00 7.47
N HIS A 378 11.46 0.10 8.64
CA HIS A 378 11.30 1.23 9.54
C HIS A 378 11.73 2.54 8.86
N LEU A 379 12.91 2.54 8.26
CA LEU A 379 13.50 3.70 7.57
C LEU A 379 12.74 4.18 6.33
N LEU A 380 11.90 3.32 5.73
CA LEU A 380 10.98 3.73 4.67
C LEU A 380 9.83 4.61 5.16
N SER A 381 9.54 4.57 6.46
CA SER A 381 8.45 5.33 7.09
C SER A 381 8.98 6.45 7.99
N ASP A 382 10.05 6.19 8.75
CA ASP A 382 10.66 7.15 9.67
C ASP A 382 12.20 7.07 9.57
N GLY A 383 12.83 8.18 9.23
CA GLY A 383 14.28 8.28 8.97
C GLY A 383 15.14 8.35 10.23
N CYS A 384 14.78 7.62 11.28
CA CYS A 384 15.52 7.59 12.54
C CYS A 384 15.80 6.16 13.01
N ASP A 385 16.71 6.02 13.98
CA ASP A 385 16.91 4.78 14.69
C ASP A 385 15.74 4.55 15.67
N PRO A 386 15.07 3.39 15.65
CA PRO A 386 13.86 3.16 16.44
C PRO A 386 14.10 3.10 17.96
N PHE A 387 15.35 2.93 18.41
CA PHE A 387 15.71 2.77 19.82
C PHE A 387 16.14 4.07 20.48
N ASN A 388 16.74 4.99 19.73
CA ASN A 388 17.27 6.25 20.26
C ASN A 388 16.74 7.51 19.54
N ARG A 389 15.95 7.36 18.47
CA ARG A 389 15.38 8.41 17.63
C ARG A 389 16.39 9.36 16.98
N LYS A 390 17.67 8.98 16.93
CA LYS A 390 18.69 9.75 16.19
C LYS A 390 18.51 9.53 14.69
N PRO A 391 18.77 10.53 13.84
CA PRO A 391 18.72 10.37 12.39
C PRO A 391 19.57 9.18 11.93
N LEU A 392 18.99 8.34 11.07
CA LEU A 392 19.64 7.15 10.53
C LEU A 392 19.21 6.97 9.07
N THR A 393 20.16 6.63 8.20
CA THR A 393 19.86 6.30 6.80
C THR A 393 20.29 4.87 6.45
N ILE A 394 19.69 4.30 5.40
CA ILE A 394 19.96 2.93 4.96
C ILE A 394 21.45 2.73 4.63
N ASP A 395 22.09 3.75 4.04
CA ASP A 395 23.52 3.69 3.67
C ASP A 395 24.47 3.66 4.87
N GLN A 396 23.98 3.99 6.08
CA GLN A 396 24.77 3.97 7.31
C GLN A 396 24.75 2.60 8.01
N LEU A 397 23.97 1.63 7.51
CA LEU A 397 23.86 0.30 8.11
C LEU A 397 25.16 -0.50 7.90
N GLU A 398 25.76 -0.96 9.00
CA GLU A 398 26.99 -1.77 8.98
C GLU A 398 26.64 -3.26 8.89
N SER A 399 27.38 -4.04 8.11
CA SER A 399 27.15 -5.49 8.01
C SER A 399 27.52 -6.21 9.32
N GLY A 400 26.59 -7.02 9.84
CA GLY A 400 26.82 -7.90 10.99
C GLY A 400 27.51 -9.22 10.61
N LEU A 401 28.52 -9.20 9.74
CA LEU A 401 29.15 -10.41 9.16
C LEU A 401 29.54 -11.50 10.19
N LEU A 402 30.02 -11.10 11.36
CA LEU A 402 30.33 -12.04 12.46
C LEU A 402 29.07 -12.72 13.00
N PHE A 403 27.96 -12.01 13.09
CA PHE A 403 26.65 -12.56 13.50
C PHE A 403 26.04 -13.44 12.41
N ILE A 404 26.23 -13.10 11.13
CA ILE A 404 25.76 -13.94 10.01
C ILE A 404 26.34 -15.36 10.11
N LEU A 405 27.66 -15.46 10.34
CA LEU A 405 28.34 -16.76 10.48
C LEU A 405 27.87 -17.55 11.70
N ALA A 406 27.57 -16.87 12.80
CA ALA A 406 27.05 -17.48 14.02
C ALA A 406 25.59 -17.96 13.85
N CYS A 407 24.71 -17.16 13.25
CA CYS A 407 23.33 -17.54 12.93
C CYS A 407 23.27 -18.78 12.01
N HIS A 408 24.12 -18.82 10.98
CA HIS A 408 24.21 -19.98 10.08
C HIS A 408 24.68 -21.24 10.81
N SER A 409 25.67 -21.11 11.70
CA SER A 409 26.17 -22.24 12.50
C SER A 409 25.09 -22.78 13.46
N LEU A 410 24.29 -21.89 14.05
CA LEU A 410 23.17 -22.27 14.92
C LEU A 410 22.11 -23.09 14.15
N ARG A 411 21.68 -22.61 12.97
CA ARG A 411 20.70 -23.32 12.11
C ARG A 411 21.21 -24.68 11.61
N LEU A 412 22.51 -24.85 11.43
CA LEU A 412 23.11 -26.12 11.00
C LEU A 412 23.27 -27.11 12.16
N ASN A 413 23.64 -26.61 13.35
CA ASN A 413 23.81 -27.47 14.53
C ASN A 413 22.49 -28.03 15.04
N THR A 414 21.40 -27.25 15.00
CA THR A 414 20.07 -27.73 15.40
C THR A 414 19.55 -28.82 14.45
N ARG A 415 19.72 -28.65 13.13
CA ARG A 415 19.33 -29.66 12.12
C ARG A 415 20.13 -30.97 12.20
N ASN A 416 21.35 -30.94 12.72
CA ASN A 416 22.19 -32.14 12.86
C ASN A 416 21.96 -32.90 14.17
N THR A 417 21.32 -32.28 15.17
CA THR A 417 21.01 -32.93 16.46
C THR A 417 19.69 -33.70 16.46
N SER A 418 18.88 -33.55 15.41
CA SER A 418 17.54 -34.15 15.24
C SER A 418 17.48 -35.27 14.19
N GLY A 419 18.63 -35.74 13.69
CA GLY A 419 18.78 -36.83 12.72
C GLY A 419 19.00 -38.21 13.35
#